data_AF-A0AAW0GP81-F1
#
_entry.id   AF-A0AAW0GP81-F1
#
_cell.length_a   1.000
_cell.length_b   1.000
_cell.length_c   1.000
_cell.angle_alpha   90.00
_cell.angle_beta   90.00
_cell.angle_gamma   90.00
#
_symmetry.space_group_name_H-M   'P 1'
#
loop_
_entity.id
_entity.type
_entity.pdbx_description
1 polymer ?
#
loop_
_entity_poly.entity_id
_entity_poly.type
_entity_poly.pdbx_seq_one_letter_code
_entity_poly.pdbx_strand_id
1 'polypeptide(L)'
;MSNFASFQQSFKGDLVTPTDQGYNDAIERWAHNAARRAKIVAFVKDASDVSLAVNASGASSVEDGLVIDLSKYVDGVTVDAEKRLAHVGGGALWRTVDHTCIQYGLATVGGTVNHATVVVGDGSILTANASENSDLFYGIRGGGCNFGVVTEFVLQLHPQRRTVFGGLLYFTEDKLEQIATALDIWWPNAGESGALMCIPALIENTPWVLLQLFYNGSETEGKDHFKAFYDIGPFKADAADIPYEEMNSMNNVFAPLNLNYYMKGALLSEKPSQDLTREMFDRIIKFSQEDLNVGLVLEYLPHGKINSVPDDTTPYRRNLHGHAVFLIQWKEHSPEKQSLARDVSHNLAGLLSDGQCYGNYGSIDETSEKKTLDATQKLFGKHYPKLQDIKKKYDPDMLFRLWFPIRPSA
;
A
#
# COMPACT_ATOMS: atom_id res chain seq x y z
N MET A 1 -18.49 30.57 -2.39
CA MET A 1 -17.12 30.26 -2.87
C MET A 1 -16.26 31.46 -2.56
N SER A 2 -15.27 31.31 -1.68
CA SER A 2 -14.17 32.28 -1.58
C SER A 2 -13.57 32.48 -2.97
N ASN A 3 -13.26 33.73 -3.34
CA ASN A 3 -12.55 33.93 -4.61
C ASN A 3 -11.14 33.36 -4.47
N PHE A 4 -10.58 32.80 -5.55
CA PHE A 4 -9.25 32.16 -5.52
C PHE A 4 -8.17 33.11 -4.97
N ALA A 5 -8.29 34.42 -5.20
CA ALA A 5 -7.37 35.43 -4.67
C ALA A 5 -7.35 35.47 -3.12
N SER A 6 -8.50 35.36 -2.47
CA SER A 6 -8.62 35.33 -1.00
C SER A 6 -8.05 34.05 -0.40
N PHE A 7 -8.24 32.92 -1.09
CA PHE A 7 -7.61 31.66 -0.74
C PHE A 7 -6.08 31.76 -0.85
N GLN A 8 -5.58 32.25 -1.99
CA GLN A 8 -4.15 32.45 -2.24
C GLN A 8 -3.49 33.38 -1.22
N GLN A 9 -4.18 34.44 -0.78
CA GLN A 9 -3.64 35.37 0.22
C GLN A 9 -3.53 34.75 1.63
N SER A 10 -4.37 33.76 1.94
CA SER A 10 -4.45 33.14 3.27
C SER A 10 -3.64 31.84 3.38
N PHE A 11 -3.29 31.22 2.25
CA PHE A 11 -2.58 29.95 2.17
C PHE A 11 -1.07 30.15 2.36
N LYS A 12 -0.44 29.39 3.26
CA LYS A 12 0.99 29.53 3.61
C LYS A 12 1.91 28.74 2.69
N GLY A 13 1.40 27.63 2.18
CA GLY A 13 2.07 26.71 1.28
C GLY A 13 2.20 27.25 -0.14
N ASP A 14 2.56 26.36 -1.07
CA ASP A 14 2.71 26.72 -2.47
C ASP A 14 1.45 26.32 -3.25
N LEU A 15 0.95 27.22 -4.09
CA LEU A 15 -0.13 26.94 -5.04
C LEU A 15 0.46 26.92 -6.46
N VAL A 16 0.24 25.82 -7.17
CA VAL A 16 0.70 25.63 -8.54
C VAL A 16 -0.51 25.40 -9.45
N THR A 17 -0.53 26.07 -10.60
CA THR A 17 -1.62 26.06 -11.59
C THR A 17 -1.07 25.69 -12.97
N PRO A 18 -1.92 25.32 -13.96
CA PRO A 18 -1.48 24.96 -15.31
C PRO A 18 -0.64 26.00 -16.05
N THR A 19 -0.62 27.26 -15.61
CA THR A 19 0.18 28.34 -16.21
C THR A 19 1.58 28.46 -15.62
N ASP A 20 1.88 27.77 -14.52
CA ASP A 20 3.17 27.86 -13.83
C ASP A 20 4.21 26.90 -14.41
N GLN A 21 5.48 27.33 -14.41
CA GLN A 21 6.59 26.57 -15.03
C GLN A 21 6.79 25.16 -14.43
N GLY A 22 6.48 24.97 -13.14
CA GLY A 22 6.63 23.69 -12.42
C GLY A 22 5.36 22.83 -12.36
N TYR A 23 4.33 23.15 -13.15
CA TYR A 23 3.05 22.46 -13.07
C TYR A 23 3.12 20.99 -13.44
N ASN A 24 3.88 20.64 -14.49
CA ASN A 24 4.00 19.25 -14.92
C ASN A 24 4.58 18.38 -13.79
N ASP A 25 5.69 18.82 -13.20
CA ASP A 25 6.33 18.15 -12.05
C ASP A 25 5.35 18.03 -10.87
N ALA A 26 4.53 19.06 -10.60
CA ALA A 26 3.57 19.05 -9.50
C ALA A 26 2.42 18.04 -9.65
N ILE A 27 2.08 17.64 -10.87
CA ILE A 27 1.04 16.63 -11.14
C ILE A 27 1.61 15.23 -11.37
N GLU A 28 2.93 15.06 -11.39
CA GLU A 28 3.57 13.74 -11.54
C GLU A 28 3.18 12.80 -10.39
N ARG A 29 3.11 11.51 -10.71
CA ARG A 29 2.80 10.43 -9.77
C ARG A 29 3.74 9.27 -10.03
N TRP A 30 3.91 8.40 -9.03
CA TRP A 30 4.74 7.19 -9.17
C TRP A 30 4.38 6.39 -10.44
N ALA A 31 3.09 6.22 -10.70
CA ALA A 31 2.57 5.66 -11.94
C ALA A 31 2.20 6.78 -12.92
N HIS A 32 2.79 6.79 -14.11
CA HIS A 32 2.57 7.83 -15.12
C HIS A 32 1.08 7.94 -15.52
N ASN A 33 0.39 6.81 -15.67
CA ASN A 33 -1.05 6.75 -15.98
C ASN A 33 -1.98 7.18 -14.82
N ALA A 34 -1.45 7.50 -13.64
CA ALA A 34 -2.22 8.01 -12.50
C ALA A 34 -2.24 9.55 -12.40
N ALA A 35 -1.38 10.25 -13.15
CA ALA A 35 -1.39 11.71 -13.21
C ALA A 35 -2.71 12.22 -13.82
N ARG A 36 -3.24 13.32 -13.28
CA ARG A 36 -4.45 14.01 -13.76
C ARG A 36 -4.16 15.50 -13.85
N ARG A 37 -4.83 16.22 -14.76
CA ARG A 37 -4.60 17.66 -14.92
C ARG A 37 -5.39 18.40 -13.84
N ALA A 38 -4.81 18.53 -12.66
CA ALA A 38 -5.39 19.30 -11.58
C ALA A 38 -5.50 20.79 -11.95
N LYS A 39 -6.60 21.43 -11.55
CA LYS A 39 -6.72 22.88 -11.72
C LYS A 39 -5.75 23.64 -10.81
N ILE A 40 -5.53 23.11 -9.61
CA ILE A 40 -4.61 23.63 -8.60
C ILE A 40 -3.93 22.45 -7.91
N VAL A 41 -2.63 22.55 -7.68
CA VAL A 41 -1.89 21.69 -6.73
C VAL A 41 -1.48 22.57 -5.55
N ALA A 42 -1.90 22.20 -4.35
CA ALA A 42 -1.64 22.91 -3.12
C ALA A 42 -0.67 22.11 -2.24
N PHE A 43 0.60 22.52 -2.22
CA PHE A 43 1.63 21.97 -1.34
C PHE A 43 1.45 22.57 0.06
N VAL A 44 0.73 21.87 0.92
CA VAL A 44 0.36 22.33 2.26
C VAL A 44 1.56 22.30 3.21
N LYS A 45 1.68 23.29 4.10
CA LYS A 45 2.72 23.29 5.15
C LYS A 45 2.26 22.72 6.49
N ASP A 46 0.96 22.78 6.76
CA ASP A 46 0.38 22.34 8.03
C ASP A 46 -1.13 22.04 7.89
N ALA A 47 -1.75 21.62 8.99
CA ALA A 47 -3.19 21.33 9.03
C ALA A 47 -4.09 22.55 8.78
N SER A 48 -3.60 23.78 9.00
CA SER A 48 -4.36 24.99 8.67
C SER A 48 -4.41 25.21 7.16
N ASP A 49 -3.32 24.98 6.44
CA ASP A 49 -3.33 25.00 4.98
C ASP A 49 -4.30 23.94 4.42
N VAL A 50 -4.28 22.72 4.97
CA VAL A 50 -5.23 21.66 4.59
C VAL A 50 -6.68 22.09 4.85
N SER A 51 -6.96 22.70 6.01
CA SER A 51 -8.29 23.22 6.35
C SER A 51 -8.78 24.28 5.35
N LEU A 52 -7.91 25.21 4.96
CA LEU A 52 -8.21 26.21 3.92
C LEU A 52 -8.49 25.55 2.56
N ALA A 53 -7.69 24.54 2.20
CA ALA A 53 -7.82 23.83 0.93
C ALA A 53 -9.12 22.99 0.86
N VAL A 54 -9.48 22.30 1.94
CA VAL A 54 -10.75 21.56 2.06
C VAL A 54 -11.94 22.49 1.84
N ASN A 55 -11.92 23.67 2.47
CA ASN A 55 -12.94 24.70 2.29
C ASN A 55 -12.96 25.33 0.87
N ALA A 56 -11.90 25.11 0.09
CA ALA A 56 -11.78 25.54 -1.30
C ALA A 56 -12.14 24.43 -2.33
N SER A 57 -12.57 23.23 -1.88
CA SER A 57 -12.73 21.95 -2.59
C SER A 57 -11.41 21.19 -2.76
N GLY A 58 -11.29 19.91 -2.34
CA GLY A 58 -10.02 19.15 -2.33
C GLY A 58 -10.14 17.66 -2.69
N ALA A 59 -9.12 17.11 -3.35
CA ALA A 59 -8.95 15.68 -3.66
C ALA A 59 -7.44 15.30 -3.85
N SER A 60 -7.11 14.04 -4.14
CA SER A 60 -5.71 13.51 -4.18
C SER A 60 -5.02 13.58 -5.57
N SER A 61 -5.74 13.23 -6.63
CA SER A 61 -5.37 13.46 -8.04
C SER A 61 -6.68 13.49 -8.82
N VAL A 62 -7.02 14.63 -9.39
CA VAL A 62 -8.36 14.86 -9.97
C VAL A 62 -8.23 15.78 -11.17
N GLU A 63 -8.96 15.44 -12.23
CA GLU A 63 -9.07 16.32 -13.40
C GLU A 63 -9.86 17.57 -13.01
N ASP A 64 -9.35 18.75 -13.34
CA ASP A 64 -10.00 20.05 -13.10
C ASP A 64 -10.34 20.37 -11.62
N GLY A 65 -9.82 19.61 -10.66
CA GLY A 65 -10.02 19.84 -9.23
C GLY A 65 -8.77 20.35 -8.50
N LEU A 66 -8.81 20.32 -7.18
CA LEU A 66 -7.68 20.66 -6.31
C LEU A 66 -6.98 19.39 -5.84
N VAL A 67 -5.65 19.37 -5.93
CA VAL A 67 -4.80 18.39 -5.25
C VAL A 67 -4.30 18.98 -3.94
N ILE A 68 -4.54 18.29 -2.82
CA ILE A 68 -3.90 18.58 -1.54
C ILE A 68 -2.66 17.71 -1.42
N ASP A 69 -1.48 18.32 -1.52
CA ASP A 69 -0.20 17.62 -1.54
C ASP A 69 0.56 17.83 -0.21
N LEU A 70 0.86 16.73 0.47
CA LEU A 70 1.57 16.71 1.76
C LEU A 70 3.07 16.43 1.63
N SER A 71 3.53 16.05 0.44
CA SER A 71 4.85 15.43 0.22
C SER A 71 6.04 16.37 0.40
N LYS A 72 5.82 17.68 0.31
CA LYS A 72 6.91 18.67 0.30
C LYS A 72 7.28 19.19 1.69
N TYR A 73 6.30 19.33 2.58
CA TYR A 73 6.49 20.01 3.87
C TYR A 73 5.96 19.22 5.07
N VAL A 74 5.09 18.22 4.84
CA VAL A 74 4.47 17.38 5.87
C VAL A 74 4.98 15.94 5.73
N ASP A 75 6.27 15.79 5.40
CA ASP A 75 6.96 14.53 5.10
C ASP A 75 7.97 14.10 6.18
N GLY A 76 8.11 14.90 7.23
CA GLY A 76 9.07 14.68 8.31
C GLY A 76 8.67 13.58 9.29
N VAL A 77 9.68 13.07 10.02
CA VAL A 77 9.53 12.10 11.11
C VAL A 77 10.35 12.56 12.31
N THR A 78 9.76 12.54 13.51
CA THR A 78 10.49 12.73 14.78
C THR A 78 10.21 11.57 15.73
N VAL A 79 11.15 11.25 16.61
CA VAL A 79 11.09 10.09 17.49
C VAL A 79 11.25 10.51 18.95
N ASP A 80 10.29 10.12 19.78
CA ASP A 80 10.41 10.08 21.24
C ASP A 80 10.84 8.65 21.62
N ALA A 81 12.15 8.45 21.80
CA ALA A 81 12.72 7.12 22.06
C ALA A 81 12.35 6.59 23.46
N GLU A 82 12.12 7.48 24.44
CA GLU A 82 11.73 7.08 25.79
C GLU A 82 10.32 6.52 25.81
N LYS A 83 9.37 7.19 25.14
CA LYS A 83 7.99 6.71 25.00
C LYS A 83 7.82 5.70 23.86
N ARG A 84 8.85 5.54 23.03
CA ARG A 84 8.83 4.73 21.80
C ARG A 84 7.69 5.16 20.89
N LEU A 85 7.63 6.44 20.57
CA LEU A 85 6.65 7.01 19.65
C LEU A 85 7.35 7.66 18.47
N ALA A 86 6.80 7.47 17.28
CA ALA A 86 7.17 8.26 16.11
C ALA A 86 6.03 9.20 15.74
N HIS A 87 6.35 10.48 15.58
CA HIS A 87 5.48 11.49 15.00
C HIS A 87 5.82 11.59 13.52
N VAL A 88 4.88 11.17 12.67
CA VAL A 88 5.07 10.97 11.23
C VAL A 88 4.12 11.89 10.47
N GLY A 89 4.66 12.78 9.66
CA GLY A 89 3.86 13.63 8.79
C GLY A 89 3.06 12.82 7.76
N GLY A 90 1.85 13.30 7.42
CA GLY A 90 0.95 12.59 6.50
C GLY A 90 1.48 12.37 5.07
N GLY A 91 2.52 13.11 4.67
CA GLY A 91 3.24 12.95 3.39
C GLY A 91 4.55 12.16 3.49
N ALA A 92 4.90 11.65 4.67
CA ALA A 92 6.16 10.97 4.88
C ALA A 92 6.23 9.64 4.11
N LEU A 93 7.40 9.36 3.53
CA LEU A 93 7.67 8.06 2.91
C LEU A 93 8.14 7.05 3.97
N TRP A 94 7.81 5.77 3.77
CA TRP A 94 8.27 4.68 4.64
C TRP A 94 9.79 4.64 4.82
N ARG A 95 10.55 4.96 3.76
CA ARG A 95 12.01 5.13 3.85
C ARG A 95 12.40 6.13 4.95
N THR A 96 11.74 7.29 5.02
CA THR A 96 12.02 8.30 6.05
C THR A 96 11.71 7.76 7.44
N VAL A 97 10.59 7.05 7.59
CA VAL A 97 10.21 6.40 8.86
C VAL A 97 11.25 5.37 9.29
N ASP A 98 11.61 4.43 8.41
CA ASP A 98 12.54 3.34 8.70
C ASP A 98 13.93 3.86 9.07
N HIS A 99 14.49 4.73 8.22
CA HIS A 99 15.82 5.31 8.45
C HIS A 99 15.87 6.16 9.73
N THR A 100 14.79 6.84 10.10
CA THR A 100 14.76 7.67 11.31
C THR A 100 14.61 6.80 12.56
N CYS A 101 13.68 5.84 12.55
CA CYS A 101 13.41 5.01 13.73
C CYS A 101 14.59 4.08 14.06
N ILE A 102 15.23 3.50 13.04
CA ILE A 102 16.31 2.52 13.26
C ILE A 102 17.56 3.13 13.90
N GLN A 103 17.77 4.45 13.78
CA GLN A 103 18.83 5.18 14.50
C GLN A 103 18.69 5.08 16.02
N TYR A 104 17.48 4.83 16.51
CA TYR A 104 17.17 4.62 17.92
C TYR A 104 17.03 3.14 18.29
N GLY A 105 17.33 2.22 17.37
CA GLY A 105 17.08 0.78 17.56
C GLY A 105 15.59 0.44 17.65
N LEU A 106 14.75 1.19 16.93
CA LEU A 106 13.31 1.10 16.95
C LEU A 106 12.74 0.94 15.53
N ALA A 107 11.57 0.32 15.40
CA ALA A 107 10.78 0.26 14.16
C ALA A 107 9.28 0.22 14.47
N THR A 108 8.44 0.41 13.47
CA THR A 108 6.98 0.22 13.55
C THR A 108 6.48 -0.52 12.32
N VAL A 109 5.27 -1.03 12.40
CA VAL A 109 4.50 -1.48 11.25
C VAL A 109 3.42 -0.45 10.90
N GLY A 110 2.92 -0.48 9.67
CA GLY A 110 1.74 0.27 9.29
C GLY A 110 0.49 -0.20 10.05
N GLY A 111 -0.45 0.71 10.30
CA GLY A 111 -1.75 0.40 10.91
C GLY A 111 -1.78 0.40 12.45
N THR A 112 -0.64 0.47 13.15
CA THR A 112 -0.55 0.64 14.61
C THR A 112 -0.50 2.12 15.01
N VAL A 113 -1.54 2.85 14.62
CA VAL A 113 -1.70 4.28 14.94
C VAL A 113 -2.25 4.40 16.36
N ASN A 114 -1.61 5.18 17.22
CA ASN A 114 -2.10 5.50 18.57
C ASN A 114 -2.99 6.75 18.55
N HIS A 115 -2.62 7.71 17.72
CA HIS A 115 -3.26 9.01 17.59
C HIS A 115 -3.02 9.53 16.17
N ALA A 116 -3.96 10.33 15.64
CA ALA A 116 -3.78 11.07 14.40
C ALA A 116 -4.39 12.47 14.47
N THR A 117 -3.76 13.42 13.77
CA THR A 117 -4.34 14.73 13.48
C THR A 117 -5.01 14.67 12.11
N VAL A 118 -6.31 14.95 12.04
CA VAL A 118 -7.14 14.78 10.84
C VAL A 118 -7.91 16.06 10.53
N VAL A 119 -7.87 16.51 9.27
CA VAL A 119 -8.73 17.59 8.77
C VAL A 119 -9.93 16.98 8.05
N VAL A 120 -11.13 17.19 8.59
CA VAL A 120 -12.38 16.57 8.11
C VAL A 120 -13.12 17.48 7.11
N GLY A 121 -14.28 17.04 6.59
CA GLY A 121 -14.93 17.64 5.41
C GLY A 121 -15.38 19.10 5.57
N ASP A 122 -15.65 19.54 6.80
CA ASP A 122 -15.97 20.94 7.12
C ASP A 122 -14.73 21.83 7.36
N GLY A 123 -13.53 21.25 7.21
CA GLY A 123 -12.25 21.90 7.47
C GLY A 123 -11.82 21.89 8.94
N SER A 124 -12.59 21.32 9.87
CA SER A 124 -12.17 21.20 11.27
C SER A 124 -10.93 20.32 11.41
N ILE A 125 -10.00 20.74 12.26
CA ILE A 125 -8.78 19.99 12.60
C ILE A 125 -9.07 19.23 13.91
N LEU A 126 -9.07 17.90 13.84
CA LEU A 126 -9.46 17.03 14.95
C LEU A 126 -8.31 16.11 15.35
N THR A 127 -8.26 15.80 16.65
CA THR A 127 -7.47 14.70 17.17
C THR A 127 -8.33 13.43 17.19
N ALA A 128 -7.85 12.35 16.57
CA ALA A 128 -8.49 11.04 16.55
C ALA A 128 -7.62 10.03 17.32
N ASN A 129 -8.12 9.52 18.44
CA ASN A 129 -7.48 8.48 19.25
C ASN A 129 -8.53 7.64 20.01
N ALA A 130 -8.10 6.75 20.91
CA ALA A 130 -9.02 5.88 21.65
C ALA A 130 -9.99 6.64 22.59
N SER A 131 -9.63 7.83 23.06
CA SER A 131 -10.40 8.65 24.01
C SER A 131 -11.08 9.88 23.40
N GLU A 132 -10.66 10.32 22.21
CA GLU A 132 -11.15 11.52 21.54
C GLU A 132 -11.43 11.22 20.07
N ASN A 133 -12.64 11.57 19.57
CA ASN A 133 -13.12 11.21 18.23
C ASN A 133 -12.86 9.73 17.89
N SER A 134 -13.19 8.83 18.81
CA SER A 134 -12.84 7.40 18.72
C SER A 134 -13.54 6.66 17.57
N ASP A 135 -14.66 7.20 17.10
CA ASP A 135 -15.35 6.79 15.88
C ASP A 135 -14.57 7.16 14.62
N LEU A 136 -14.03 8.39 14.53
CA LEU A 136 -13.10 8.78 13.47
C LEU A 136 -11.82 7.94 13.51
N PHE A 137 -11.26 7.72 14.70
CA PHE A 137 -10.08 6.88 14.91
C PHE A 137 -10.29 5.42 14.48
N TYR A 138 -11.50 4.89 14.68
CA TYR A 138 -11.91 3.63 14.07
C TYR A 138 -11.89 3.74 12.54
N GLY A 139 -12.55 4.74 11.95
CA GLY A 139 -12.69 4.91 10.51
C GLY A 139 -11.35 4.97 9.76
N ILE A 140 -10.40 5.78 10.23
CA ILE A 140 -9.11 6.01 9.54
C ILE A 140 -8.18 4.78 9.54
N ARG A 141 -8.38 3.81 10.44
CA ARG A 141 -7.56 2.58 10.54
C ARG A 141 -8.04 1.47 9.57
N GLY A 142 -8.38 1.86 8.35
CA GLY A 142 -8.73 0.93 7.26
C GLY A 142 -9.76 1.48 6.26
N GLY A 143 -10.46 2.57 6.57
CA GLY A 143 -11.39 3.22 5.65
C GLY A 143 -10.73 4.15 4.62
N GLY A 144 -9.40 4.15 4.53
CA GLY A 144 -8.63 4.95 3.59
C GLY A 144 -8.87 6.45 3.74
N CYS A 145 -8.99 7.15 2.61
CA CYS A 145 -9.13 8.61 2.58
C CYS A 145 -10.54 9.13 2.89
N ASN A 146 -11.52 8.27 3.18
CA ASN A 146 -12.94 8.63 3.22
C ASN A 146 -13.35 9.63 4.31
N PHE A 147 -12.50 9.96 5.29
CA PHE A 147 -12.93 10.75 6.46
C PHE A 147 -12.18 12.05 6.64
N GLY A 148 -11.17 12.32 5.83
CA GLY A 148 -10.32 13.49 6.00
C GLY A 148 -8.91 13.30 5.48
N VAL A 149 -8.14 14.38 5.58
CA VAL A 149 -6.71 14.39 5.32
C VAL A 149 -5.98 14.25 6.65
N VAL A 150 -5.23 13.17 6.82
CA VAL A 150 -4.37 12.98 8.01
C VAL A 150 -3.08 13.75 7.80
N THR A 151 -2.76 14.69 8.70
CA THR A 151 -1.53 15.48 8.62
C THR A 151 -0.43 14.97 9.54
N GLU A 152 -0.79 14.20 10.57
CA GLU A 152 0.16 13.54 11.46
C GLU A 152 -0.39 12.18 11.91
N PHE A 153 0.48 11.18 11.91
CA PHE A 153 0.29 9.92 12.62
C PHE A 153 1.27 9.84 13.79
N VAL A 154 0.77 9.47 14.97
CA VAL A 154 1.62 9.05 16.09
C VAL A 154 1.59 7.53 16.16
N LEU A 155 2.73 6.91 15.83
CA LEU A 155 2.91 5.48 15.71
C LEU A 155 3.62 4.91 16.93
N GLN A 156 3.19 3.73 17.39
CA GLN A 156 3.90 2.98 18.42
C GLN A 156 5.14 2.31 17.84
N LEU A 157 6.31 2.58 18.43
CA LEU A 157 7.57 1.93 18.06
C LEU A 157 7.87 0.72 18.95
N HIS A 158 8.64 -0.20 18.38
CA HIS A 158 9.08 -1.45 18.98
C HIS A 158 10.59 -1.61 18.84
N PRO A 159 11.28 -2.23 19.80
CA PRO A 159 12.71 -2.57 19.66
C PRO A 159 12.97 -3.35 18.38
N GLN A 160 13.96 -2.92 17.61
CA GLN A 160 14.36 -3.55 16.37
C GLN A 160 15.88 -3.68 16.29
N ARG A 161 16.34 -4.85 15.87
CA ARG A 161 17.76 -5.12 15.64
C ARG A 161 18.26 -4.32 14.44
N ARG A 162 19.55 -3.95 14.47
CA ARG A 162 20.21 -3.22 13.36
C ARG A 162 20.13 -3.98 12.04
N THR A 163 20.32 -5.29 12.10
CA THR A 163 20.28 -6.20 10.95
C THR A 163 19.24 -7.29 11.15
N VAL A 164 18.75 -7.81 10.03
CA VAL A 164 17.84 -8.96 9.90
C VAL A 164 18.38 -9.87 8.81
N PHE A 165 18.01 -11.15 8.84
CA PHE A 165 18.30 -12.04 7.73
C PHE A 165 17.27 -11.85 6.62
N GLY A 166 17.72 -11.55 5.41
CA GLY A 166 16.81 -11.32 4.29
C GLY A 166 17.52 -11.25 2.95
N GLY A 167 16.74 -11.27 1.87
CA GLY A 167 17.24 -11.23 0.49
C GLY A 167 16.54 -12.24 -0.39
N LEU A 168 17.18 -12.64 -1.49
CA LEU A 168 16.56 -13.44 -2.54
C LEU A 168 17.22 -14.81 -2.70
N LEU A 169 16.40 -15.83 -2.88
CA LEU A 169 16.78 -17.11 -3.48
C LEU A 169 16.25 -17.18 -4.91
N TYR A 170 17.06 -17.71 -5.82
CA TYR A 170 16.76 -17.78 -7.25
C TYR A 170 16.67 -19.23 -7.71
N PHE A 171 15.57 -19.58 -8.34
CA PHE A 171 15.31 -20.92 -8.86
C PHE A 171 14.91 -20.88 -10.33
N THR A 172 15.30 -21.94 -11.04
CA THR A 172 14.80 -22.25 -12.37
C THR A 172 13.39 -22.83 -12.28
N GLU A 173 12.63 -22.73 -13.38
CA GLU A 173 11.23 -23.12 -13.43
C GLU A 173 10.96 -24.61 -13.13
N ASP A 174 11.95 -25.50 -13.26
CA ASP A 174 11.84 -26.94 -12.93
C ASP A 174 11.70 -27.21 -11.42
N LYS A 175 11.91 -26.17 -10.59
CA LYS A 175 11.73 -26.24 -9.12
C LYS A 175 10.36 -25.79 -8.65
N LEU A 176 9.50 -25.27 -9.54
CA LEU A 176 8.21 -24.66 -9.19
C LEU A 176 7.38 -25.55 -8.25
N GLU A 177 7.19 -26.82 -8.60
CA GLU A 177 6.35 -27.75 -7.84
C GLU A 177 6.99 -28.15 -6.49
N GLN A 178 8.32 -28.19 -6.42
CA GLN A 178 9.05 -28.44 -5.16
C GLN A 178 8.91 -27.26 -4.21
N ILE A 179 9.02 -26.03 -4.74
CA ILE A 179 8.82 -24.79 -3.99
C ILE A 179 7.39 -24.72 -3.46
N ALA A 180 6.40 -24.96 -4.32
CA ALA A 180 4.99 -24.98 -3.95
C ALA A 180 4.70 -25.98 -2.81
N THR A 181 5.27 -27.18 -2.90
CA THR A 181 5.16 -28.21 -1.85
C THR A 181 5.84 -27.79 -0.54
N ALA A 182 7.01 -27.14 -0.63
CA ALA A 182 7.70 -26.63 0.55
C ALA A 182 6.92 -25.49 1.22
N LEU A 183 6.25 -24.63 0.44
CA LEU A 183 5.39 -23.56 0.96
C LEU A 183 4.16 -24.11 1.70
N ASP A 184 3.51 -25.15 1.17
CA ASP A 184 2.38 -25.82 1.83
C ASP A 184 2.74 -26.30 3.25
N ILE A 185 4.00 -26.70 3.46
CA ILE A 185 4.51 -27.16 4.75
C ILE A 185 4.99 -25.98 5.60
N TRP A 186 5.77 -25.07 5.01
CA TRP A 186 6.42 -24.00 5.74
C TRP A 186 5.43 -22.94 6.23
N TRP A 187 4.51 -22.46 5.39
CA TRP A 187 3.70 -21.28 5.70
C TRP A 187 2.80 -21.45 6.94
N PRO A 188 2.10 -22.59 7.15
CA PRO A 188 1.36 -22.84 8.39
C PRO A 188 2.25 -22.91 9.64
N ASN A 189 3.55 -23.14 9.49
CA ASN A 189 4.52 -23.37 10.56
C ASN A 189 5.58 -22.25 10.68
N ALA A 190 5.45 -21.16 9.92
CA ALA A 190 6.47 -20.11 9.81
C ALA A 190 6.73 -19.31 11.10
N GLY A 191 5.86 -19.42 12.11
CA GLY A 191 5.97 -18.60 13.32
C GLY A 191 5.82 -17.10 13.03
N GLU A 192 6.10 -16.23 13.99
CA GLU A 192 5.89 -14.76 13.83
C GLU A 192 7.12 -14.00 13.33
N SER A 193 8.29 -14.64 13.31
CA SER A 193 9.57 -13.97 13.02
C SER A 193 9.99 -14.04 11.55
N GLY A 194 9.38 -14.94 10.76
CA GLY A 194 9.72 -15.18 9.36
C GLY A 194 8.60 -14.78 8.41
N ALA A 195 8.94 -14.25 7.24
CA ALA A 195 7.99 -14.00 6.16
C ALA A 195 8.63 -14.34 4.82
N LEU A 196 7.81 -14.72 3.84
CA LEU A 196 8.28 -15.08 2.51
C LEU A 196 7.33 -14.53 1.45
N MET A 197 7.89 -13.91 0.41
CA MET A 197 7.18 -13.59 -0.81
C MET A 197 7.71 -14.45 -1.96
N CYS A 198 6.81 -15.08 -2.71
CA CYS A 198 7.15 -15.84 -3.91
C CYS A 198 6.81 -15.02 -5.16
N ILE A 199 7.78 -14.86 -6.05
CA ILE A 199 7.72 -13.97 -7.20
C ILE A 199 8.12 -14.76 -8.46
N PRO A 200 7.16 -15.41 -9.14
CA PRO A 200 7.39 -15.93 -10.48
C PRO A 200 7.50 -14.75 -11.47
N ALA A 201 8.57 -14.71 -12.26
CA ALA A 201 8.85 -13.57 -13.14
C ALA A 201 9.65 -13.99 -14.38
N LEU A 202 9.53 -13.17 -15.43
CA LEU A 202 10.46 -13.17 -16.56
C LEU A 202 11.48 -12.03 -16.38
N ILE A 203 12.75 -12.37 -16.15
CA ILE A 203 13.82 -11.38 -15.96
C ILE A 203 14.81 -11.52 -17.10
N GLU A 204 15.00 -10.45 -17.87
CA GLU A 204 15.89 -10.44 -19.05
C GLU A 204 15.64 -11.65 -19.99
N ASN A 205 14.36 -11.93 -20.26
CA ASN A 205 13.90 -13.08 -21.06
C ASN A 205 14.18 -14.46 -20.45
N THR A 206 14.57 -14.54 -19.18
CA THR A 206 14.80 -15.80 -18.47
C THR A 206 13.71 -16.03 -17.41
N PRO A 207 12.97 -17.15 -17.46
CA PRO A 207 11.89 -17.44 -16.52
C PRO A 207 12.45 -17.93 -15.19
N TRP A 208 12.15 -17.23 -14.09
CA TRP A 208 12.63 -17.53 -12.75
C TRP A 208 11.49 -17.61 -11.74
N VAL A 209 11.75 -18.34 -10.65
CA VAL A 209 10.98 -18.27 -9.41
C VAL A 209 11.89 -17.67 -8.34
N LEU A 210 11.54 -16.49 -7.84
CA LEU A 210 12.27 -15.83 -6.76
C LEU A 210 11.56 -16.03 -5.44
N LEU A 211 12.31 -16.33 -4.39
CA LEU A 211 11.81 -16.30 -3.01
C LEU A 211 12.50 -15.15 -2.28
N GLN A 212 11.73 -14.14 -1.90
CA GLN A 212 12.18 -13.07 -1.03
C GLN A 212 11.95 -13.47 0.42
N LEU A 213 13.03 -13.56 1.17
CA LEU A 213 13.06 -14.00 2.54
C LEU A 213 13.14 -12.80 3.49
N PHE A 214 12.46 -12.92 4.62
CA PHE A 214 12.63 -12.06 5.78
C PHE A 214 12.64 -12.93 7.04
N TYR A 215 13.62 -12.74 7.91
CA TYR A 215 13.63 -13.30 9.25
C TYR A 215 14.21 -12.29 10.24
N ASN A 216 13.41 -11.92 11.24
CA ASN A 216 13.83 -10.98 12.28
C ASN A 216 14.71 -11.67 13.34
N GLY A 217 15.92 -12.05 12.93
CA GLY A 217 16.89 -12.77 13.73
C GLY A 217 18.27 -12.79 13.08
N SER A 218 19.14 -13.70 13.52
CA SER A 218 20.47 -13.89 12.93
C SER A 218 20.43 -14.70 11.64
N GLU A 219 21.49 -14.60 10.84
CA GLU A 219 21.67 -15.40 9.63
C GLU A 219 21.56 -16.91 9.87
N THR A 220 22.08 -17.41 11.00
CA THR A 220 22.03 -18.84 11.31
C THR A 220 20.60 -19.30 11.55
N GLU A 221 19.84 -18.54 12.36
CA GLU A 221 18.43 -18.83 12.63
C GLU A 221 17.60 -18.70 11.35
N GLY A 222 17.86 -17.68 10.52
CA GLY A 222 17.16 -17.48 9.26
C GLY A 222 17.42 -18.60 8.24
N LYS A 223 18.67 -19.06 8.09
CA LYS A 223 19.03 -20.19 7.22
C LYS A 223 18.39 -21.49 7.68
N ASP A 224 18.32 -21.73 8.99
CA ASP A 224 17.61 -22.88 9.54
C ASP A 224 16.10 -22.78 9.29
N HIS A 225 15.53 -21.59 9.53
CA HIS A 225 14.12 -21.30 9.32
C HIS A 225 13.66 -21.54 7.87
N PHE A 226 14.50 -21.21 6.89
CA PHE A 226 14.24 -21.40 5.46
C PHE A 226 14.95 -22.61 4.86
N LYS A 227 15.44 -23.54 5.67
CA LYS A 227 16.27 -24.68 5.24
C LYS A 227 15.63 -25.49 4.11
N ALA A 228 14.31 -25.72 4.15
CA ALA A 228 13.59 -26.45 3.12
C ALA A 228 13.76 -25.85 1.71
N PHE A 229 13.85 -24.53 1.61
CA PHE A 229 14.04 -23.84 0.33
C PHE A 229 15.50 -23.88 -0.14
N TYR A 230 16.46 -23.83 0.78
CA TYR A 230 17.87 -24.06 0.46
C TYR A 230 18.12 -25.49 -0.04
N ASP A 231 17.48 -26.49 0.56
CA ASP A 231 17.64 -27.90 0.20
C ASP A 231 17.10 -28.23 -1.21
N ILE A 232 16.19 -27.42 -1.75
CA ILE A 232 15.72 -27.53 -3.16
C ILE A 232 16.85 -27.22 -4.16
N GLY A 233 17.87 -26.47 -3.72
CA GLY A 233 19.03 -26.11 -4.52
C GLY A 233 18.79 -24.88 -5.41
N PRO A 234 18.69 -23.67 -4.84
CA PRO A 234 18.69 -22.44 -5.63
C PRO A 234 20.01 -22.32 -6.40
N PHE A 235 19.96 -21.89 -7.66
CA PHE A 235 21.19 -21.69 -8.45
C PHE A 235 21.95 -20.43 -8.00
N LYS A 236 21.27 -19.52 -7.29
CA LYS A 236 21.84 -18.33 -6.66
C LYS A 236 21.10 -18.02 -5.36
N ALA A 237 21.83 -17.60 -4.34
CA ALA A 237 21.28 -17.21 -3.04
C ALA A 237 22.00 -15.96 -2.52
N ASP A 238 21.31 -14.83 -2.54
CA ASP A 238 21.82 -13.54 -2.09
C ASP A 238 21.34 -13.18 -0.67
N ALA A 239 20.54 -14.04 -0.05
CA ALA A 239 20.04 -13.82 1.32
C ALA A 239 21.19 -13.87 2.34
N ALA A 240 21.26 -12.82 3.17
CA ALA A 240 22.32 -12.58 4.15
C ALA A 240 21.79 -11.73 5.32
N ASP A 241 22.63 -11.49 6.34
CA ASP A 241 22.36 -10.45 7.32
C ASP A 241 22.51 -9.05 6.68
N ILE A 242 21.41 -8.31 6.61
CA ILE A 242 21.35 -6.97 6.00
C ILE A 242 20.71 -5.95 6.97
N PRO A 243 21.02 -4.65 6.82
CA PRO A 243 20.31 -3.57 7.52
C PRO A 243 18.79 -3.66 7.38
N TYR A 244 18.05 -3.43 8.47
CA TYR A 244 16.57 -3.50 8.49
C TYR A 244 15.92 -2.58 7.45
N GLU A 245 16.41 -1.35 7.32
CA GLU A 245 15.92 -0.36 6.35
C GLU A 245 16.28 -0.71 4.89
N GLU A 246 17.37 -1.46 4.67
CA GLU A 246 17.70 -1.97 3.34
C GLU A 246 16.73 -3.09 2.93
N MET A 247 16.39 -3.98 3.87
CA MET A 247 15.37 -5.02 3.65
C MET A 247 14.03 -4.42 3.22
N ASN A 248 13.57 -3.35 3.88
CA ASN A 248 12.31 -2.68 3.55
C ASN A 248 12.33 -1.93 2.20
N SER A 249 13.51 -1.71 1.61
CA SER A 249 13.66 -0.97 0.36
C SER A 249 14.01 -1.84 -0.85
N MET A 250 14.21 -3.15 -0.65
CA MET A 250 14.59 -4.08 -1.73
C MET A 250 13.59 -4.12 -2.89
N ASN A 251 12.28 -3.98 -2.62
CA ASN A 251 11.26 -4.11 -3.66
C ASN A 251 11.12 -2.89 -4.57
N ASN A 252 11.78 -1.77 -4.24
CA ASN A 252 11.73 -0.56 -5.08
C ASN A 252 12.24 -0.81 -6.51
N VAL A 253 13.20 -1.73 -6.68
CA VAL A 253 13.76 -2.05 -8.00
C VAL A 253 12.76 -2.76 -8.93
N PHE A 254 11.74 -3.42 -8.37
CA PHE A 254 10.70 -4.10 -9.13
C PHE A 254 9.53 -3.18 -9.52
N ALA A 255 9.54 -1.94 -9.02
CA ALA A 255 8.48 -0.94 -9.21
C ALA A 255 9.07 0.46 -9.48
N PRO A 256 9.94 0.61 -10.51
CA PRO A 256 10.66 1.85 -10.75
C PRO A 256 9.74 3.02 -11.14
N LEU A 257 10.22 4.25 -10.96
CA LEU A 257 9.51 5.44 -11.44
C LEU A 257 9.40 5.46 -12.97
N ASN A 258 8.51 6.31 -13.49
CA ASN A 258 8.36 6.62 -14.92
C ASN A 258 7.83 5.46 -15.79
N LEU A 259 7.10 4.52 -15.19
CA LEU A 259 6.33 3.51 -15.90
C LEU A 259 4.83 3.74 -15.69
N ASN A 260 4.04 3.08 -16.52
CA ASN A 260 2.61 2.92 -16.30
C ASN A 260 2.36 1.61 -15.58
N TYR A 261 1.33 1.59 -14.74
CA TYR A 261 1.00 0.45 -13.90
C TYR A 261 -0.47 0.11 -13.96
N TYR A 262 -0.77 -1.18 -13.95
CA TYR A 262 -2.08 -1.70 -13.59
C TYR A 262 -1.90 -2.69 -12.45
N MET A 263 -2.46 -2.36 -11.29
CA MET A 263 -2.42 -3.20 -10.11
C MET A 263 -3.74 -3.95 -9.96
N LYS A 264 -3.68 -5.22 -9.59
CA LYS A 264 -4.84 -6.00 -9.17
C LYS A 264 -4.47 -6.93 -8.03
N GLY A 265 -5.11 -6.76 -6.89
CA GLY A 265 -5.01 -7.72 -5.79
C GLY A 265 -5.90 -8.95 -6.00
N ALA A 266 -5.50 -10.05 -5.39
CA ALA A 266 -6.28 -11.28 -5.28
C ALA A 266 -6.11 -11.90 -3.87
N LEU A 267 -6.93 -12.90 -3.55
CA LEU A 267 -6.76 -13.69 -2.34
C LEU A 267 -5.92 -14.93 -2.64
N LEU A 268 -5.03 -15.26 -1.73
CA LEU A 268 -4.36 -16.56 -1.75
C LEU A 268 -5.35 -17.66 -1.37
N SER A 269 -5.12 -18.85 -1.92
CA SER A 269 -5.85 -20.06 -1.57
C SER A 269 -5.41 -20.59 -0.21
N GLU A 270 -6.10 -21.61 0.29
CA GLU A 270 -5.71 -22.27 1.55
C GLU A 270 -4.33 -22.94 1.45
N LYS A 271 -3.94 -23.35 0.25
CA LYS A 271 -2.65 -24.00 -0.02
C LYS A 271 -1.85 -23.23 -1.07
N PRO A 272 -0.61 -22.83 -0.75
CA PRO A 272 0.33 -22.26 -1.73
C PRO A 272 0.45 -23.05 -3.04
N SER A 273 0.34 -24.38 -3.01
CA SER A 273 0.36 -25.22 -4.21
C SER A 273 -0.82 -25.04 -5.16
N GLN A 274 -1.89 -24.40 -4.72
CA GLN A 274 -3.02 -23.98 -5.56
C GLN A 274 -2.80 -22.59 -6.18
N ASP A 275 -1.91 -21.78 -5.61
CA ASP A 275 -1.60 -20.44 -6.10
C ASP A 275 -0.41 -20.46 -7.08
N LEU A 276 0.67 -21.17 -6.71
CA LEU A 276 1.89 -21.29 -7.51
C LEU A 276 1.83 -22.51 -8.46
N THR A 277 0.94 -22.44 -9.44
CA THR A 277 0.73 -23.52 -10.42
C THR A 277 1.56 -23.33 -11.68
N ARG A 278 1.82 -24.44 -12.41
CA ARG A 278 2.43 -24.40 -13.74
C ARG A 278 1.66 -23.50 -14.70
N GLU A 279 0.33 -23.57 -14.66
CA GLU A 279 -0.54 -22.74 -15.50
C GLU A 279 -0.39 -21.24 -15.20
N MET A 280 -0.36 -20.85 -13.92
CA MET A 280 -0.11 -19.47 -13.51
C MET A 280 1.25 -18.99 -14.04
N PHE A 281 2.30 -19.78 -13.80
CA PHE A 281 3.66 -19.48 -14.23
C PHE A 281 3.74 -19.29 -15.75
N ASP A 282 3.27 -20.26 -16.53
CA ASP A 282 3.34 -20.23 -17.99
C ASP A 282 2.57 -19.03 -18.57
N ARG A 283 1.44 -18.65 -17.97
CA ARG A 283 0.69 -17.45 -18.38
C ARG A 283 1.42 -16.15 -18.05
N ILE A 284 2.06 -16.06 -16.88
CA ILE A 284 2.90 -14.90 -16.54
C ILE A 284 4.02 -14.74 -17.56
N ILE A 285 4.73 -15.82 -17.90
CA ILE A 285 5.82 -15.79 -18.89
C ILE A 285 5.31 -15.44 -20.28
N LYS A 286 4.15 -15.99 -20.67
CA LYS A 286 3.51 -15.71 -21.97
C LYS A 286 3.08 -14.25 -22.09
N PHE A 287 2.50 -13.67 -21.04
CA PHE A 287 2.04 -12.28 -21.06
C PHE A 287 3.17 -11.27 -20.81
N SER A 288 4.27 -11.69 -20.19
CA SER A 288 5.50 -10.88 -20.04
C SER A 288 6.32 -10.83 -21.33
N GLN A 289 5.67 -10.74 -22.48
CA GLN A 289 6.33 -10.61 -23.79
C GLN A 289 5.96 -9.26 -24.39
N GLU A 290 6.73 -8.82 -25.39
CA GLU A 290 6.57 -7.51 -26.04
C GLU A 290 6.87 -6.32 -25.10
N ASP A 291 5.89 -5.42 -24.93
CA ASP A 291 6.00 -4.16 -24.19
C ASP A 291 5.42 -4.23 -22.76
N LEU A 292 5.02 -5.43 -22.30
CA LEU A 292 4.45 -5.67 -20.98
C LEU A 292 5.36 -6.51 -20.10
N ASN A 293 5.49 -6.09 -18.84
CA ASN A 293 6.08 -6.89 -17.78
C ASN A 293 4.98 -7.26 -16.79
N VAL A 294 4.78 -8.56 -16.54
CA VAL A 294 3.82 -9.06 -15.54
C VAL A 294 4.58 -9.46 -14.28
N GLY A 295 4.43 -8.66 -13.23
CA GLY A 295 4.82 -9.03 -11.88
C GLY A 295 3.68 -9.73 -11.14
N LEU A 296 3.98 -10.84 -10.46
CA LEU A 296 3.11 -11.44 -9.44
C LEU A 296 3.91 -11.55 -8.14
N VAL A 297 3.34 -11.05 -7.04
CA VAL A 297 3.84 -11.32 -5.69
C VAL A 297 2.79 -12.13 -4.95
N LEU A 298 3.18 -13.32 -4.49
CA LEU A 298 2.40 -14.15 -3.58
C LEU A 298 2.94 -13.94 -2.16
N GLU A 299 2.14 -13.35 -1.27
CA GLU A 299 2.57 -12.92 0.06
C GLU A 299 2.24 -13.98 1.12
N TYR A 300 3.19 -14.87 1.40
CA TYR A 300 3.07 -15.88 2.44
C TYR A 300 3.55 -15.33 3.79
N LEU A 301 2.72 -14.46 4.35
CA LEU A 301 2.97 -13.81 5.64
C LEU A 301 2.31 -14.59 6.79
N PRO A 302 2.93 -14.69 7.96
CA PRO A 302 2.25 -15.20 9.15
C PRO A 302 1.25 -14.18 9.68
N HIS A 303 -0.03 -14.56 9.71
CA HIS A 303 -1.11 -13.68 10.13
C HIS A 303 -1.41 -13.72 11.64
N GLY A 304 -0.70 -14.54 12.42
CA GLY A 304 -1.00 -14.78 13.84
C GLY A 304 -1.16 -13.50 14.66
N LYS A 305 -0.15 -12.61 14.61
CA LYS A 305 -0.20 -11.33 15.31
C LYS A 305 -1.27 -10.39 14.77
N ILE A 306 -1.44 -10.31 13.44
CA ILE A 306 -2.47 -9.50 12.79
C ILE A 306 -3.86 -9.93 13.29
N ASN A 307 -4.12 -11.23 13.29
CA ASN A 307 -5.40 -11.85 13.65
C ASN A 307 -5.64 -11.90 15.17
N SER A 308 -4.63 -11.61 15.99
CA SER A 308 -4.80 -11.44 17.44
C SER A 308 -5.55 -10.16 17.82
N VAL A 309 -5.64 -9.18 16.92
CA VAL A 309 -6.39 -7.94 17.13
C VAL A 309 -7.89 -8.22 16.92
N PRO A 310 -8.78 -7.86 17.86
CA PRO A 310 -10.22 -8.08 17.70
C PRO A 310 -10.75 -7.43 16.42
N ASP A 311 -11.52 -8.19 15.66
CA ASP A 311 -11.97 -7.82 14.32
C ASP A 311 -12.78 -6.51 14.28
N ASP A 312 -13.52 -6.19 15.34
CA ASP A 312 -14.30 -4.97 15.49
C ASP A 312 -13.51 -3.73 15.97
N THR A 313 -12.19 -3.86 16.16
CA THR A 313 -11.31 -2.75 16.58
C THR A 313 -11.08 -1.73 15.47
N THR A 314 -11.08 -2.18 14.21
CA THR A 314 -10.83 -1.35 13.02
C THR A 314 -11.64 -1.88 11.84
N PRO A 315 -11.90 -1.10 10.78
CA PRO A 315 -12.60 -1.59 9.59
C PRO A 315 -11.77 -2.51 8.68
N TYR A 316 -10.46 -2.65 8.92
CA TYR A 316 -9.62 -3.65 8.23
C TYR A 316 -10.06 -5.09 8.55
N ARG A 317 -10.36 -5.86 7.49
CA ARG A 317 -10.77 -7.27 7.58
C ARG A 317 -9.55 -8.18 7.73
N ARG A 318 -9.47 -8.91 8.85
CA ARG A 318 -8.30 -9.74 9.21
C ARG A 318 -8.45 -11.22 8.89
N ASN A 319 -9.67 -11.69 8.68
CA ASN A 319 -9.97 -13.10 8.49
C ASN A 319 -9.71 -13.64 7.07
N LEU A 320 -8.76 -13.07 6.34
CA LEU A 320 -8.41 -13.48 4.98
C LEU A 320 -7.15 -14.35 5.02
N HIS A 321 -7.06 -15.35 4.13
CA HIS A 321 -5.98 -16.34 4.14
C HIS A 321 -4.62 -15.76 3.74
N GLY A 322 -4.62 -14.71 2.92
CA GLY A 322 -3.44 -13.98 2.48
C GLY A 322 -3.72 -13.22 1.20
N HIS A 323 -2.72 -12.51 0.68
CA HIS A 323 -2.88 -11.63 -0.46
C HIS A 323 -1.86 -11.95 -1.56
N ALA A 324 -2.32 -11.76 -2.79
CA ALA A 324 -1.46 -11.69 -3.95
C ALA A 324 -1.67 -10.34 -4.64
N VAL A 325 -0.65 -9.83 -5.30
CA VAL A 325 -0.75 -8.64 -6.13
C VAL A 325 -0.12 -8.88 -7.49
N PHE A 326 -0.92 -8.62 -8.53
CA PHE A 326 -0.45 -8.49 -9.89
C PHE A 326 -0.07 -7.04 -10.15
N LEU A 327 1.13 -6.83 -10.69
CA LEU A 327 1.64 -5.54 -11.08
C LEU A 327 2.05 -5.59 -12.54
N ILE A 328 1.17 -5.10 -13.42
CA ILE A 328 1.43 -5.06 -14.86
C ILE A 328 2.07 -3.72 -15.20
N GLN A 329 3.23 -3.75 -15.87
CA GLN A 329 4.05 -2.58 -16.14
C GLN A 329 4.28 -2.40 -17.63
N TRP A 330 4.25 -1.14 -18.11
CA TRP A 330 4.61 -0.81 -19.50
C TRP A 330 5.14 0.63 -19.62
N LYS A 331 5.96 0.88 -20.65
CA LYS A 331 6.64 2.18 -20.85
C LYS A 331 5.74 3.24 -21.46
N GLU A 332 5.24 2.99 -22.67
CA GLU A 332 4.49 4.00 -23.44
C GLU A 332 3.01 4.01 -23.08
N HIS A 333 2.47 5.15 -22.64
CA HIS A 333 1.07 5.25 -22.26
C HIS A 333 0.15 5.18 -23.49
N SER A 334 -0.79 4.22 -23.51
CA SER A 334 -1.89 4.20 -24.47
C SER A 334 -3.15 3.54 -23.88
N PRO A 335 -4.37 3.93 -24.32
CA PRO A 335 -5.61 3.27 -23.90
C PRO A 335 -5.62 1.76 -24.19
N GLU A 336 -5.03 1.34 -25.31
CA GLU A 336 -4.96 -0.08 -25.72
C GLU A 336 -4.09 -0.87 -24.75
N LYS A 337 -2.91 -0.35 -24.39
CA LYS A 337 -2.02 -1.00 -23.41
C LYS A 337 -2.65 -1.05 -22.01
N GLN A 338 -3.38 0.00 -21.62
CA GLN A 338 -4.12 -0.01 -20.36
C GLN A 338 -5.24 -1.05 -20.37
N SER A 339 -5.98 -1.20 -21.48
CA SER A 339 -7.00 -2.25 -21.61
C SER A 339 -6.36 -3.65 -21.57
N LEU A 340 -5.25 -3.84 -22.27
CA LEU A 340 -4.53 -5.11 -22.28
C LEU A 340 -4.02 -5.47 -20.87
N ALA A 341 -3.43 -4.52 -20.14
CA ALA A 341 -2.97 -4.72 -18.77
C ALA A 341 -4.12 -5.06 -17.81
N ARG A 342 -5.29 -4.43 -17.96
CA ARG A 342 -6.50 -4.81 -17.24
C ARG A 342 -6.91 -6.24 -17.56
N ASP A 343 -7.01 -6.59 -18.84
CA ASP A 343 -7.54 -7.90 -19.25
C ASP A 343 -6.58 -9.04 -18.83
N VAL A 344 -5.26 -8.82 -18.93
CA VAL A 344 -4.22 -9.73 -18.42
C VAL A 344 -4.33 -9.92 -16.91
N SER A 345 -4.41 -8.83 -16.14
CA SER A 345 -4.50 -8.94 -14.68
C SER A 345 -5.78 -9.65 -14.22
N HIS A 346 -6.93 -9.43 -14.88
CA HIS A 346 -8.17 -10.15 -14.58
C HIS A 346 -8.10 -11.62 -14.98
N ASN A 347 -7.47 -11.93 -16.10
CA ASN A 347 -7.26 -13.31 -16.53
C ASN A 347 -6.42 -14.11 -15.53
N LEU A 348 -5.34 -13.52 -15.02
CA LEU A 348 -4.46 -14.16 -14.04
C LEU A 348 -5.11 -14.21 -12.65
N ALA A 349 -5.74 -13.13 -12.19
CA ALA A 349 -6.41 -13.12 -10.89
C ALA A 349 -7.56 -14.14 -10.81
N GLY A 350 -8.21 -14.47 -11.93
CA GLY A 350 -9.23 -15.52 -11.99
C GLY A 350 -8.71 -16.95 -11.81
N LEU A 351 -7.39 -17.15 -11.69
CA LEU A 351 -6.78 -18.43 -11.33
C LEU A 351 -6.56 -18.57 -9.82
N LEU A 352 -6.73 -17.49 -9.06
CA LEU A 352 -6.62 -17.48 -7.61
C LEU A 352 -8.01 -17.51 -6.97
N SER A 353 -8.05 -17.49 -5.64
CA SER A 353 -9.30 -17.55 -4.89
C SER A 353 -10.17 -16.29 -5.13
N ASP A 354 -11.44 -16.52 -5.44
CA ASP A 354 -12.43 -15.47 -5.61
C ASP A 354 -12.68 -14.70 -4.29
N GLY A 355 -12.72 -13.38 -4.37
CA GLY A 355 -13.12 -12.54 -3.25
C GLY A 355 -12.57 -11.12 -3.33
N GLN A 356 -13.01 -10.27 -2.39
CA GLN A 356 -12.45 -8.93 -2.26
C GLN A 356 -11.18 -8.97 -1.43
N CYS A 357 -10.07 -8.63 -2.06
CA CYS A 357 -8.74 -8.57 -1.47
C CYS A 357 -8.48 -7.23 -0.75
N TYR A 358 -7.22 -7.03 -0.33
CA TYR A 358 -6.79 -5.81 0.33
C TYR A 358 -7.02 -4.57 -0.54
N GLY A 359 -7.75 -3.58 -0.02
CA GLY A 359 -8.17 -2.41 -0.81
C GLY A 359 -7.01 -1.56 -1.36
N ASN A 360 -5.83 -1.60 -0.76
CA ASN A 360 -4.65 -0.89 -1.29
C ASN A 360 -4.05 -1.58 -2.53
N TYR A 361 -4.47 -2.81 -2.84
CA TYR A 361 -4.20 -3.49 -4.11
C TYR A 361 -5.37 -3.36 -5.11
N GLY A 362 -6.35 -2.50 -4.79
CA GLY A 362 -7.49 -2.22 -5.65
C GLY A 362 -7.06 -1.60 -6.97
N SER A 363 -7.65 -2.09 -8.06
CA SER A 363 -7.39 -1.54 -9.38
C SER A 363 -8.03 -0.16 -9.56
N ILE A 364 -7.55 0.62 -10.53
CA ILE A 364 -8.11 1.94 -10.86
C ILE A 364 -9.61 1.89 -11.20
N ASP A 365 -10.08 0.74 -11.66
CA ASP A 365 -11.50 0.51 -11.99
C ASP A 365 -12.35 0.23 -10.74
N GLU A 366 -11.77 -0.40 -9.72
CA GLU A 366 -12.42 -0.73 -8.43
C GLU A 366 -12.45 0.46 -7.47
N THR A 367 -11.50 1.39 -7.58
CA THR A 367 -11.35 2.52 -6.65
C THR A 367 -12.05 3.81 -7.10
N SER A 368 -12.54 3.89 -8.35
CA SER A 368 -13.07 5.13 -8.96
C SER A 368 -14.46 5.55 -8.46
N GLU A 369 -14.78 6.86 -8.56
CA GLU A 369 -16.12 7.38 -8.23
C GLU A 369 -17.26 6.78 -9.09
N LYS A 370 -16.95 6.30 -10.31
CA LYS A 370 -17.95 5.93 -11.32
C LYS A 370 -18.55 4.51 -11.14
N LYS A 371 -17.99 3.66 -10.27
CA LYS A 371 -18.40 2.26 -9.96
C LYS A 371 -17.76 1.87 -8.61
N THR A 372 -18.31 1.15 -7.63
CA THR A 372 -19.56 0.38 -7.41
C THR A 372 -19.86 0.41 -5.90
N LEU A 373 -21.09 0.73 -5.49
CA LEU A 373 -21.54 0.53 -4.11
C LEU A 373 -21.24 -0.91 -3.63
N ASP A 374 -21.33 -1.87 -4.56
CA ASP A 374 -21.06 -3.29 -4.35
C ASP A 374 -19.59 -3.58 -3.97
N ALA A 375 -18.59 -3.04 -4.69
CA ALA A 375 -17.19 -3.28 -4.34
C ALA A 375 -16.81 -2.64 -2.98
N THR A 376 -17.31 -1.43 -2.70
CA THR A 376 -17.13 -0.78 -1.39
C THR A 376 -17.76 -1.61 -0.26
N GLN A 377 -19.00 -2.09 -0.46
CA GLN A 377 -19.68 -2.95 0.52
C GLN A 377 -18.96 -4.28 0.71
N LYS A 378 -18.44 -4.89 -0.36
CA LYS A 378 -17.62 -6.11 -0.26
C LYS A 378 -16.29 -5.88 0.46
N LEU A 379 -15.64 -4.74 0.23
CA LEU A 379 -14.37 -4.39 0.88
C LEU A 379 -14.55 -4.25 2.38
N PHE A 380 -15.55 -3.50 2.83
CA PHE A 380 -15.75 -3.24 4.26
C PHE A 380 -16.65 -4.27 4.96
N GLY A 381 -17.43 -5.05 4.22
CA GLY A 381 -18.32 -6.09 4.74
C GLY A 381 -19.20 -5.57 5.88
N LYS A 382 -19.16 -6.26 7.03
CA LYS A 382 -19.94 -5.90 8.22
C LYS A 382 -19.58 -4.53 8.82
N HIS A 383 -18.41 -3.98 8.48
CA HIS A 383 -17.98 -2.66 8.98
C HIS A 383 -18.65 -1.52 8.21
N TYR A 384 -19.21 -1.78 7.02
CA TYR A 384 -19.75 -0.76 6.14
C TYR A 384 -20.80 0.14 6.83
N PRO A 385 -21.85 -0.36 7.51
CA PRO A 385 -22.85 0.50 8.14
C PRO A 385 -22.26 1.52 9.14
N LYS A 386 -21.36 1.07 10.03
CA LYS A 386 -20.68 1.97 10.98
C LYS A 386 -19.84 3.02 10.26
N LEU A 387 -19.20 2.66 9.15
CA LEU A 387 -18.44 3.62 8.33
C LEU A 387 -19.37 4.65 7.66
N GLN A 388 -20.60 4.28 7.28
CA GLN A 388 -21.58 5.22 6.75
C GLN A 388 -22.01 6.26 7.80
N ASP A 389 -22.18 5.85 9.06
CA ASP A 389 -22.51 6.76 10.17
C ASP A 389 -21.36 7.74 10.45
N ILE A 390 -20.12 7.24 10.45
CA ILE A 390 -18.91 8.08 10.59
C ILE A 390 -18.82 9.06 9.42
N LYS A 391 -19.09 8.59 8.19
CA LYS A 391 -19.09 9.43 6.99
C LYS A 391 -20.12 10.55 7.09
N LYS A 392 -21.35 10.24 7.54
CA LYS A 392 -22.41 11.24 7.75
C LYS A 392 -21.99 12.34 8.74
N LYS A 393 -21.21 11.97 9.76
CA LYS A 393 -20.75 12.92 10.79
C LYS A 393 -19.60 13.82 10.29
N TYR A 394 -18.64 13.28 9.56
CA TYR A 394 -17.38 13.97 9.26
C TYR A 394 -17.21 14.44 7.81
N ASP A 395 -17.96 13.87 6.87
CA ASP A 395 -17.96 14.26 5.45
C ASP A 395 -19.32 13.93 4.77
N PRO A 396 -20.42 14.58 5.21
CA PRO A 396 -21.76 14.35 4.66
C PRO A 396 -21.88 14.71 3.17
N ASP A 397 -21.04 15.65 2.70
CA ASP A 397 -21.07 16.17 1.33
C ASP A 397 -20.18 15.36 0.36
N MET A 398 -19.59 14.26 0.82
CA MET A 398 -18.78 13.36 0.00
C MET A 398 -17.57 14.06 -0.65
N LEU A 399 -16.92 14.97 0.08
CA LEU A 399 -15.70 15.63 -0.40
C LEU A 399 -14.60 14.60 -0.69
N PHE A 400 -14.39 13.65 0.23
CA PHE A 400 -13.37 12.61 0.10
C PHE A 400 -13.97 11.31 -0.45
N ARG A 401 -13.86 11.10 -1.77
CA ARG A 401 -14.58 10.00 -2.47
C ARG A 401 -13.77 9.27 -3.54
N LEU A 402 -12.44 9.47 -3.59
CA LEU A 402 -11.58 8.96 -4.66
C LEU A 402 -11.06 7.53 -4.48
N TRP A 403 -11.41 6.86 -3.38
CA TRP A 403 -11.01 5.48 -3.11
C TRP A 403 -12.10 4.76 -2.33
N PHE A 404 -12.68 3.71 -2.92
CA PHE A 404 -13.79 2.93 -2.36
C PHE A 404 -14.81 3.81 -1.60
N PRO A 405 -15.50 4.73 -2.31
CA PRO A 405 -16.27 5.79 -1.67
C PRO A 405 -17.38 5.22 -0.78
N ILE A 406 -17.31 5.55 0.50
CA ILE A 406 -18.35 5.23 1.48
C ILE A 406 -19.42 6.30 1.41
N ARG A 407 -20.68 5.89 1.20
CA ARG A 407 -21.81 6.83 1.20
C ARG A 407 -22.31 7.06 2.64
N PRO A 408 -22.60 8.31 3.06
CA PRO A 408 -23.27 8.59 4.31
C PRO A 408 -24.52 7.73 4.50
N SER A 409 -24.83 7.40 5.75
CA SER A 409 -26.11 6.78 6.07
C SER A 409 -27.25 7.74 5.68
N ALA A 410 -28.41 7.19 5.33
CA ALA A 410 -29.60 7.97 4.97
C ALA A 410 -30.04 8.94 6.09
#